data_AF-H1PKU2-F1
#
_entry.id   AF-H1PKU2-F1
#
_cell.length_a   1.000
_cell.length_b   1.000
_cell.length_c   1.000
_cell.angle_alpha   90.00
_cell.angle_beta   90.00
_cell.angle_gamma   90.00
#
_symmetry.space_group_name_H-M   'P 1'
#
loop_
_entity.id
_entity.type
_entity.pdbx_description
1 polymer ?
#
loop_
_entity_poly.entity_id
_entity_poly.type
_entity_poly.pdbx_seq_one_letter_code
_entity_poly.pdbx_strand_id
1 'polypeptide(L)'
;MRVLIYGSGVIGSLYASLLSEMEVEVSMFSRGKRLNDLQSHGLRYKKNNEIRKAKVTVISKLRDEDNYDFILLAVKENQLRIALEELKTNISPNIVTMVNSLKTRDELELICGKGRIIQAFPGAGGGFDGEVLDAELTPRIVQTTTIGMTDGHEKKLLKLFKSAKIPCQIVKDMHAWQICHLAMVVPIADAYYESDNPKRAGYDRNLMKNTANQIKRNLSELRSKQVELTPTKMKVIRLIPTSILGAVLGFVFRSSFGDKFMYRHSMKAPDEMRILHDKFYSYIECNEK
;
A
#
# COMPACT_ATOMS: atom_id res chain seq x y z
N MET A 1 -17.53 16.15 3.68
CA MET A 1 -17.09 15.00 2.87
C MET A 1 -17.10 13.77 3.76
N ARG A 2 -17.71 12.68 3.30
CA ARG A 2 -17.84 11.41 4.02
C ARG A 2 -16.88 10.39 3.42
N VAL A 3 -16.02 9.82 4.26
CA VAL A 3 -15.04 8.82 3.83
C VAL A 3 -15.25 7.54 4.62
N LEU A 4 -15.42 6.43 3.91
CA LEU A 4 -15.38 5.10 4.51
C LEU A 4 -13.98 4.52 4.39
N ILE A 5 -13.47 4.00 5.49
CA ILE A 5 -12.28 3.14 5.51
C ILE A 5 -12.76 1.70 5.54
N TYR A 6 -12.62 1.00 4.41
CA TYR A 6 -12.87 -0.42 4.30
C TYR A 6 -11.55 -1.15 4.57
N GLY A 7 -11.42 -1.73 5.77
CA GLY A 7 -10.20 -2.37 6.23
C GLY A 7 -9.54 -1.60 7.37
N SER A 8 -9.73 -2.07 8.60
CA SER A 8 -9.23 -1.43 9.83
C SER A 8 -7.82 -1.89 10.23
N GLY A 9 -6.99 -2.27 9.25
CA GLY A 9 -5.58 -2.62 9.43
C GLY A 9 -4.69 -1.38 9.65
N VAL A 10 -3.37 -1.54 9.49
CA VAL A 10 -2.38 -0.46 9.70
C VAL A 10 -2.66 0.73 8.78
N ILE A 11 -2.74 0.48 7.47
CA ILE A 11 -2.96 1.54 6.47
C ILE A 11 -4.31 2.22 6.69
N GLY A 12 -5.40 1.47 6.75
CA GLY A 12 -6.73 2.05 6.94
C GLY A 12 -6.84 2.85 8.23
N SER A 13 -6.29 2.33 9.34
CA SER A 13 -6.29 3.05 10.63
C SER A 13 -5.48 4.35 10.56
N LEU A 14 -4.33 4.38 9.88
CA LEU A 14 -3.54 5.60 9.73
C LEU A 14 -4.27 6.65 8.90
N TYR A 15 -4.85 6.26 7.76
CA TYR A 15 -5.61 7.21 6.93
C TYR A 15 -6.86 7.69 7.66
N ALA A 16 -7.54 6.81 8.42
CA ALA A 16 -8.65 7.20 9.27
C ALA A 16 -8.25 8.27 10.29
N SER A 17 -7.13 8.08 11.00
CA SER A 17 -6.65 9.03 12.00
C SER A 17 -6.31 10.38 11.36
N LEU A 18 -5.57 10.37 10.25
CA LEU A 18 -5.14 11.60 9.56
C LEU A 18 -6.32 12.39 8.99
N LEU A 19 -7.31 11.71 8.40
CA LEU A 19 -8.51 12.36 7.88
C LEU A 19 -9.38 12.91 9.02
N SER A 20 -9.51 12.18 10.13
CA SER A 20 -10.29 12.63 11.29
C SER A 20 -9.74 13.88 11.99
N GLU A 21 -8.43 14.14 11.86
CA GLU A 21 -7.81 15.36 12.38
C GLU A 21 -8.23 16.63 11.62
N MET A 22 -8.78 16.49 10.40
CA MET A 22 -9.21 17.60 9.55
C MET A 22 -10.74 17.69 9.41
N GLU A 23 -11.48 17.22 10.42
CA GLU A 23 -12.95 17.27 10.49
C GLU A 23 -13.68 16.58 9.32
N VAL A 24 -12.99 15.68 8.60
CA VAL A 24 -13.62 14.78 7.63
C VAL A 24 -14.50 13.80 8.39
N GLU A 25 -15.72 13.55 7.91
CA GLU A 25 -16.58 12.52 8.50
C GLU A 25 -16.04 11.15 8.08
N VAL A 26 -15.34 10.49 9.01
CA VAL A 26 -14.70 9.20 8.76
C VAL A 26 -15.50 8.07 9.42
N SER A 27 -15.94 7.11 8.61
CA SER A 27 -16.43 5.83 9.08
C SER A 27 -15.37 4.75 8.89
N MET A 28 -15.27 3.80 9.81
CA MET A 28 -14.42 2.62 9.69
C MET A 28 -15.28 1.37 9.70
N PHE A 29 -15.22 0.62 8.60
CA PHE A 29 -15.82 -0.71 8.53
C PHE A 29 -14.84 -1.75 9.08
N SER A 30 -15.27 -2.48 10.10
CA SER A 30 -14.48 -3.51 10.77
C SER A 30 -15.32 -4.73 11.14
N ARG A 31 -14.65 -5.86 11.37
CA ARG A 31 -15.26 -7.14 11.70
C ARG A 31 -14.43 -7.89 12.75
N GLY A 32 -15.06 -8.85 13.41
CA GLY A 32 -14.40 -9.76 14.36
C GLY A 32 -13.72 -9.04 15.52
N LYS A 33 -12.55 -9.53 15.94
CA LYS A 33 -11.80 -8.98 17.08
C LYS A 33 -11.56 -7.47 16.94
N ARG A 34 -11.14 -7.01 15.76
CA ARG A 34 -10.79 -5.60 15.55
C ARG A 34 -12.00 -4.66 15.68
N LEU A 35 -13.19 -5.13 15.33
CA LEU A 35 -14.44 -4.38 15.56
C LEU A 35 -14.67 -4.18 17.06
N ASN A 36 -14.55 -5.25 17.85
CA ASN A 36 -14.73 -5.19 19.31
C ASN A 36 -13.76 -4.20 19.94
N ASP A 37 -12.46 -4.27 19.58
CA ASP A 37 -11.44 -3.36 20.10
C ASP A 37 -11.78 -1.89 19.76
N LEU A 38 -12.22 -1.63 18.53
CA LEU A 38 -12.60 -0.30 18.08
C LEU A 38 -13.89 0.21 18.75
N GLN A 39 -14.86 -0.66 19.05
CA GLN A 39 -16.07 -0.26 19.76
C GLN A 39 -15.79 0.04 21.24
N SER A 40 -14.96 -0.77 21.90
CA SER A 40 -14.61 -0.59 23.31
C SER A 40 -13.68 0.60 23.55
N HIS A 41 -12.65 0.76 22.73
CA HIS A 41 -11.57 1.73 22.99
C HIS A 41 -11.51 2.87 21.96
N GLY A 42 -12.17 2.72 20.81
CA GLY A 42 -11.98 3.55 19.62
C GLY A 42 -10.63 3.34 18.96
N LEU A 43 -10.39 4.08 17.88
CA LEU A 43 -9.11 4.05 17.18
C LEU A 43 -8.06 4.86 17.95
N ARG A 44 -7.14 4.17 18.62
CA ARG A 44 -5.98 4.76 19.32
C ARG A 44 -4.71 4.70 18.46
N TYR A 45 -3.93 5.77 18.45
CA TYR A 45 -2.70 5.87 17.66
C TYR A 45 -1.61 6.68 18.38
N LYS A 46 -0.35 6.37 18.09
CA LYS A 46 0.82 7.11 18.60
C LYS A 46 1.09 8.33 17.71
N LYS A 47 1.31 9.49 18.33
CA LYS A 47 1.78 10.71 17.67
C LYS A 47 2.65 11.49 18.64
N ASN A 48 3.89 11.79 18.25
CA ASN A 48 4.88 12.46 19.10
C ASN A 48 5.06 11.79 20.48
N ASN A 49 5.13 10.44 20.51
CA ASN A 49 5.19 9.61 21.72
C ASN A 49 3.96 9.67 22.65
N GLU A 50 2.88 10.36 22.26
CA GLU A 50 1.60 10.36 22.98
C GLU A 50 0.60 9.41 22.32
N ILE A 51 -0.31 8.84 23.11
CA ILE A 51 -1.46 8.08 22.61
C ILE A 51 -2.64 9.03 22.44
N ARG A 52 -3.17 9.08 21.22
CA ARG A 52 -4.36 9.87 20.86
C ARG A 52 -5.49 8.96 20.41
N LYS A 53 -6.72 9.49 20.45
CA LYS A 53 -7.92 8.80 19.98
C LYS A 53 -8.49 9.56 18.77
N ALA A 54 -8.68 8.86 17.66
CA ALA A 54 -9.24 9.43 16.44
C ALA A 54 -10.78 9.56 16.55
N LYS A 55 -11.34 10.63 15.98
CA LYS A 55 -12.78 10.86 15.91
C LYS A 55 -13.34 10.14 14.69
N VAL A 56 -13.70 8.88 14.86
CA VAL A 56 -14.22 8.01 13.79
C VAL A 56 -15.50 7.32 14.21
N THR A 57 -16.41 7.09 13.27
CA THR A 57 -17.59 6.25 13.46
C THR A 57 -17.22 4.81 13.12
N VAL A 58 -17.44 3.87 14.04
CA VAL A 58 -17.13 2.45 13.80
C VAL A 58 -18.41 1.74 13.39
N ILE A 59 -18.40 1.07 12.23
CA ILE A 59 -19.55 0.33 11.71
C ILE A 59 -19.20 -1.15 11.49
N SER A 60 -20.17 -2.02 11.79
CA SER A 60 -20.07 -3.47 11.62
C SER A 60 -20.77 -3.99 10.36
N LYS A 61 -21.58 -3.13 9.72
CA LYS A 61 -22.31 -3.41 8.49
C LYS A 61 -22.22 -2.19 7.58
N LEU A 62 -21.95 -2.44 6.30
CA LEU A 62 -22.10 -1.48 5.22
C LEU A 62 -23.34 -1.89 4.41
N ARG A 63 -24.28 -0.97 4.20
CA ARG A 63 -25.50 -1.20 3.44
C ARG A 63 -25.34 -0.69 2.02
N ASP A 64 -26.21 -1.13 1.12
CA ASP A 64 -26.14 -0.73 -0.27
C ASP A 64 -26.46 0.77 -0.43
N GLU A 65 -27.39 1.27 0.37
CA GLU A 65 -27.82 2.67 0.41
C GLU A 65 -26.85 3.62 1.14
N ASP A 66 -25.81 3.11 1.79
CA ASP A 66 -24.82 3.95 2.46
C ASP A 66 -23.96 4.70 1.43
N ASN A 67 -24.05 6.03 1.44
CA ASN A 67 -23.37 6.89 0.47
C ASN A 67 -22.15 7.62 1.05
N TYR A 68 -20.96 7.27 0.57
CA TYR A 68 -19.70 7.94 0.89
C TYR A 68 -19.12 8.61 -0.35
N ASP A 69 -18.50 9.78 -0.16
CA ASP A 69 -17.76 10.44 -1.24
C ASP A 69 -16.59 9.58 -1.72
N PHE A 70 -15.92 8.89 -0.80
CA PHE A 70 -14.85 7.94 -1.08
C PHE A 70 -14.93 6.73 -0.15
N ILE A 71 -14.74 5.54 -0.70
CA ILE A 71 -14.42 4.31 0.04
C ILE A 71 -12.93 4.01 -0.16
N LEU A 72 -12.11 4.14 0.87
CA LEU A 72 -10.70 3.73 0.84
C LEU A 72 -10.60 2.24 1.20
N LEU A 73 -10.24 1.42 0.22
CA LEU A 73 -10.11 -0.01 0.35
C LEU A 73 -8.68 -0.39 0.77
N ALA A 74 -8.45 -0.40 2.08
CA ALA A 74 -7.15 -0.65 2.72
C ALA A 74 -7.06 -2.09 3.24
N VAL A 75 -7.21 -3.04 2.31
CA VAL A 75 -7.14 -4.49 2.56
C VAL A 75 -5.88 -5.07 1.94
N LYS A 76 -5.56 -6.32 2.30
CA LYS A 76 -4.47 -7.07 1.66
C LYS A 76 -4.85 -7.47 0.24
N GLU A 77 -3.88 -7.73 -0.62
CA GLU A 77 -4.17 -8.05 -2.03
C GLU A 77 -5.02 -9.33 -2.19
N ASN A 78 -4.84 -10.33 -1.33
CA ASN A 78 -5.66 -11.55 -1.36
C ASN A 78 -7.13 -11.31 -0.95
N GLN A 79 -7.45 -10.15 -0.38
CA GLN A 79 -8.81 -9.77 0.03
C GLN A 79 -9.46 -8.77 -0.93
N LEU A 80 -8.69 -8.17 -1.85
CA LEU A 80 -9.15 -7.11 -2.75
C LEU A 80 -10.40 -7.52 -3.53
N ARG A 81 -10.38 -8.70 -4.15
CA ARG A 81 -11.50 -9.19 -4.97
C ARG A 81 -12.79 -9.33 -4.15
N ILE A 82 -12.72 -10.00 -3.00
CA ILE A 82 -13.88 -10.23 -2.13
C ILE A 82 -14.44 -8.88 -1.64
N ALA A 83 -13.56 -7.95 -1.26
CA ALA A 83 -13.98 -6.62 -0.82
C ALA A 83 -14.68 -5.82 -1.94
N LEU A 84 -14.21 -5.92 -3.19
CA LEU A 84 -14.89 -5.31 -4.34
C LEU A 84 -16.23 -5.98 -4.67
N GLU A 85 -16.32 -7.30 -4.54
CA GLU A 85 -17.57 -8.04 -4.72
C GLU A 85 -18.63 -7.60 -3.69
N GLU A 86 -18.25 -7.41 -2.42
CA GLU A 86 -19.15 -6.87 -1.40
C GLU A 86 -19.59 -5.42 -1.66
N LEU A 87 -18.77 -4.62 -2.34
CA LEU A 87 -19.08 -3.22 -2.67
C LEU A 87 -19.85 -3.05 -3.98
N LYS A 88 -20.09 -4.14 -4.71
CA LYS A 88 -20.68 -4.11 -6.05
C LYS A 88 -22.03 -3.40 -6.09
N THR A 89 -22.87 -3.62 -5.09
CA THR A 89 -24.23 -3.07 -4.99
C THR A 89 -24.32 -1.76 -4.22
N ASN A 90 -23.27 -1.38 -3.48
CA ASN A 90 -23.23 -0.12 -2.75
C ASN A 90 -23.24 1.10 -3.69
N ILE A 91 -23.96 2.17 -3.34
CA ILE A 91 -24.15 3.35 -4.20
C ILE A 91 -22.99 4.34 -4.21
N SER A 92 -21.95 4.17 -3.39
CA SER A 92 -20.85 5.14 -3.30
C SER A 92 -20.08 5.23 -4.63
N PRO A 93 -19.86 6.43 -5.17
CA PRO A 93 -19.35 6.59 -6.53
C PRO A 93 -17.85 6.33 -6.68
N ASN A 94 -17.04 6.52 -5.64
CA ASN A 94 -15.58 6.41 -5.74
C ASN A 94 -15.02 5.37 -4.76
N ILE A 95 -14.50 4.27 -5.30
CA ILE A 95 -13.78 3.24 -4.57
C ILE A 95 -12.30 3.37 -4.88
N VAL A 96 -11.50 3.66 -3.85
CA VAL A 96 -10.07 3.88 -3.96
C VAL A 96 -9.34 2.65 -3.46
N THR A 97 -8.65 1.91 -4.33
CA THR A 97 -7.82 0.80 -3.86
C THR A 97 -6.57 1.36 -3.19
N MET A 98 -6.18 0.83 -2.02
CA MET A 98 -5.00 1.27 -1.26
C MET A 98 -4.04 0.09 -1.05
N VAL A 99 -3.79 -0.66 -2.12
CA VAL A 99 -3.08 -1.94 -2.11
C VAL A 99 -2.20 -2.07 -3.37
N ASN A 100 -1.14 -2.88 -3.31
CA ASN A 100 -0.39 -3.24 -4.51
C ASN A 100 -1.11 -4.36 -5.27
N SER A 101 -1.39 -4.17 -6.55
CA SER A 101 -2.05 -5.19 -7.37
C SER A 101 -1.50 -5.19 -8.79
N LEU A 102 -1.55 -6.35 -9.44
CA LEU A 102 -1.26 -6.48 -10.88
C LEU A 102 -2.49 -6.25 -11.76
N LYS A 103 -3.66 -6.04 -11.14
CA LYS A 103 -4.90 -5.81 -11.88
C LYS A 103 -4.92 -4.42 -12.49
N THR A 104 -5.38 -4.34 -13.72
CA THR A 104 -5.73 -3.09 -14.37
C THR A 104 -6.99 -2.49 -13.74
N ARG A 105 -7.21 -1.18 -13.93
CA ARG A 105 -8.46 -0.53 -13.50
C ARG A 105 -9.68 -1.23 -14.10
N ASP A 106 -9.63 -1.55 -15.39
CA ASP A 106 -10.76 -2.14 -16.11
C ASP A 106 -11.14 -3.52 -15.53
N GLU A 107 -10.15 -4.36 -15.17
CA GLU A 107 -10.42 -5.63 -14.48
C GLU A 107 -11.11 -5.45 -13.12
N LEU A 108 -10.77 -4.39 -12.38
CA LEU A 108 -11.40 -4.10 -11.08
C LEU A 108 -12.83 -3.54 -11.28
N GLU A 109 -13.03 -2.71 -12.30
CA GLU A 109 -14.33 -2.16 -12.66
C GLU A 109 -15.33 -3.22 -13.13
N LEU A 110 -14.86 -4.32 -13.74
CA LEU A 110 -15.70 -5.48 -14.05
C LEU A 110 -16.33 -6.11 -12.80
N ILE A 111 -15.72 -5.95 -11.63
CA ILE A 111 -16.19 -6.53 -10.37
C ILE A 111 -17.22 -5.61 -9.71
N CYS A 112 -16.88 -4.33 -9.52
CA CYS A 112 -17.65 -3.42 -8.68
C CYS A 112 -18.30 -2.24 -9.43
N GLY A 113 -18.22 -2.20 -10.76
CA GLY A 113 -18.89 -1.20 -11.60
C GLY A 113 -17.95 -0.22 -12.28
N LYS A 114 -18.28 0.11 -13.53
CA LYS A 114 -17.52 1.00 -14.42
C LYS A 114 -17.41 2.43 -13.87
N GLY A 115 -16.24 3.04 -14.01
CA GLY A 115 -15.97 4.43 -13.60
C GLY A 115 -15.89 4.66 -12.09
N ARG A 116 -15.99 3.61 -11.26
CA ARG A 116 -15.96 3.74 -9.79
C ARG A 116 -14.56 3.59 -9.20
N ILE A 117 -13.61 2.99 -9.92
CA ILE A 117 -12.29 2.64 -9.37
C ILE A 117 -11.28 3.77 -9.57
N ILE A 118 -10.65 4.16 -8.46
CA ILE A 118 -9.41 4.95 -8.45
C ILE A 118 -8.32 4.06 -7.86
N GLN A 119 -7.38 3.61 -8.68
CA GLN A 119 -6.26 2.83 -8.14
C GLN A 119 -5.29 3.75 -7.40
N ALA A 120 -4.91 3.39 -6.18
CA ALA A 120 -3.91 4.13 -5.42
C ALA A 120 -2.99 3.18 -4.63
N PHE A 121 -1.88 3.73 -4.15
CA PHE A 121 -0.95 3.03 -3.27
C PHE A 121 -0.56 3.91 -2.09
N PRO A 122 -0.64 3.41 -0.85
CA PRO A 122 -0.31 4.20 0.32
C PRO A 122 1.19 4.48 0.42
N GLY A 123 1.56 5.75 0.64
CA GLY A 123 2.91 6.12 1.06
C GLY A 123 3.04 6.02 2.57
N ALA A 124 2.86 4.81 3.12
CA ALA A 124 2.75 4.62 4.57
C ALA A 124 3.10 3.20 5.01
N GLY A 125 3.35 3.03 6.31
CA GLY A 125 3.57 1.73 6.93
C GLY A 125 3.74 1.83 8.45
N GLY A 126 4.08 0.71 9.07
CA GLY A 126 4.20 0.58 10.53
C GLY A 126 3.45 -0.65 11.04
N GLY A 127 2.90 -0.55 12.25
CA GLY A 127 2.23 -1.67 12.90
C GLY A 127 1.31 -1.25 14.04
N PHE A 128 0.96 -2.24 14.84
CA PHE A 128 0.31 -2.05 16.14
C PHE A 128 1.25 -2.48 17.26
N ASP A 129 1.18 -1.74 18.37
CA ASP A 129 1.71 -2.07 19.68
C ASP A 129 0.51 -2.37 20.59
N GLY A 130 0.26 -3.65 20.83
CA GLY A 130 -1.04 -4.11 21.30
C GLY A 130 -2.17 -3.67 20.35
N GLU A 131 -3.08 -2.83 20.84
CA GLU A 131 -4.19 -2.26 20.06
C GLU A 131 -3.94 -0.85 19.54
N VAL A 132 -2.80 -0.25 19.92
CA VAL A 132 -2.46 1.13 19.58
C VAL A 132 -1.68 1.15 18.28
N LEU A 133 -2.14 1.94 17.31
CA LEU A 133 -1.47 2.11 16.02
C LEU A 133 -0.12 2.85 16.21
N ASP A 134 0.97 2.27 15.70
CA ASP A 134 2.29 2.87 15.54
C ASP A 134 2.66 2.86 14.05
N ALA A 135 2.17 3.87 13.33
CA ALA A 135 2.28 3.96 11.88
C ALA A 135 2.52 5.40 11.43
N GLU A 136 3.22 5.55 10.32
CA GLU A 136 3.65 6.83 9.79
C GLU A 136 3.52 6.88 8.27
N LEU A 137 3.50 8.09 7.73
CA LEU A 137 3.66 8.33 6.31
C LEU A 137 5.15 8.20 5.96
N THR A 138 5.46 7.61 4.81
CA THR A 138 6.83 7.54 4.32
C THR A 138 7.36 8.95 3.97
N PRO A 139 8.67 9.21 4.10
CA PRO A 139 9.25 10.48 3.67
C PRO A 139 8.96 10.75 2.19
N ARG A 140 8.66 12.01 1.83
CA ARG A 140 8.29 12.41 0.46
C ARG A 140 9.29 11.96 -0.60
N ILE A 141 10.58 11.99 -0.26
CA ILE A 141 11.67 11.60 -1.15
C ILE A 141 11.69 10.08 -1.41
N VAL A 142 11.18 9.28 -0.48
CA VAL A 142 11.12 7.83 -0.61
C VAL A 142 9.86 7.43 -1.38
N GLN A 143 8.70 7.79 -0.83
CA GLN A 143 7.41 7.46 -1.41
C GLN A 143 6.33 8.39 -0.87
N THR A 144 5.47 8.89 -1.74
CA THR A 144 4.23 9.57 -1.38
C THR A 144 3.06 8.64 -1.69
N THR A 145 1.87 8.97 -1.19
CA THR A 145 0.65 8.30 -1.63
C THR A 145 0.45 8.54 -3.11
N THR A 146 0.43 7.49 -3.90
CA THR A 146 0.33 7.61 -5.36
C THR A 146 -1.10 7.30 -5.78
N ILE A 147 -1.69 8.17 -6.59
CA ILE A 147 -3.06 8.07 -7.08
C ILE A 147 -3.00 7.91 -8.61
N GLY A 148 -3.70 6.93 -9.16
CA GLY A 148 -3.88 6.76 -10.59
C GLY A 148 -4.78 7.82 -11.18
N MET A 149 -4.43 8.31 -12.37
CA MET A 149 -5.26 9.24 -13.13
C MET A 149 -6.56 8.55 -13.56
N THR A 150 -7.68 9.25 -13.39
CA THR A 150 -9.00 8.85 -13.88
C THR A 150 -9.62 10.04 -14.64
N ASP A 151 -10.95 10.12 -14.72
CA ASP A 151 -11.67 11.18 -15.43
C ASP A 151 -11.95 12.42 -14.54
N GLY A 152 -11.05 12.72 -13.59
CA GLY A 152 -11.08 13.92 -12.74
C GLY A 152 -11.43 13.66 -11.27
N HIS A 153 -11.93 12.48 -10.92
CA HIS A 153 -12.24 12.11 -9.54
C HIS A 153 -10.98 12.03 -8.66
N GLU A 154 -9.84 11.65 -9.25
CA GLU A 154 -8.53 11.65 -8.60
C GLU A 154 -8.11 13.03 -8.08
N LYS A 155 -8.58 14.12 -8.72
CA LYS A 155 -8.26 15.49 -8.29
C LYS A 155 -8.99 15.86 -6.99
N LYS A 156 -10.22 15.36 -6.81
CA LYS A 156 -10.97 15.53 -5.56
C LYS A 156 -10.28 14.76 -4.42
N LEU A 157 -9.86 13.52 -4.70
CA LEU A 157 -9.09 12.70 -3.75
C LEU A 157 -7.74 13.36 -3.40
N LEU A 158 -7.03 13.89 -4.39
CA LEU A 158 -5.78 14.61 -4.18
C LEU A 158 -5.98 15.83 -3.27
N LYS A 159 -7.06 16.60 -3.46
CA LYS A 159 -7.40 17.75 -2.60
C LYS A 159 -7.68 17.31 -1.16
N LEU A 160 -8.45 16.23 -0.98
CA LEU A 160 -8.72 15.63 0.33
C LEU A 160 -7.42 15.21 1.04
N PHE A 161 -6.55 14.47 0.35
CA PHE A 161 -5.28 14.04 0.96
C PHE A 161 -4.37 15.23 1.28
N LYS A 162 -4.31 16.24 0.42
CA LYS A 162 -3.55 17.47 0.69
C LYS A 162 -4.09 18.23 1.90
N SER A 163 -5.41 18.37 2.06
CA SER A 163 -5.98 19.03 3.25
C SER A 163 -5.66 18.25 4.52
N ALA A 164 -5.66 16.91 4.46
CA ALA A 164 -5.19 16.00 5.50
C ALA A 164 -3.66 15.94 5.68
N LYS A 165 -2.90 16.83 5.01
CA LYS A 165 -1.43 16.88 5.03
C LYS A 165 -0.76 15.57 4.62
N ILE A 166 -1.48 14.68 3.93
CA ILE A 166 -0.96 13.44 3.37
C ILE A 166 -0.19 13.79 2.08
N PRO A 167 1.14 13.55 2.01
CA PRO A 167 1.87 13.72 0.77
C PRO A 167 1.34 12.77 -0.29
N CYS A 168 0.93 13.34 -1.42
CA CYS A 168 0.32 12.57 -2.49
C CYS A 168 0.64 13.16 -3.87
N GLN A 169 0.58 12.31 -4.88
CA GLN A 169 0.80 12.64 -6.29
C GLN A 169 -0.16 11.87 -7.20
N ILE A 170 -0.38 12.38 -8.41
CA ILE A 170 -1.11 11.67 -9.47
C ILE A 170 -0.09 11.12 -10.47
N VAL A 171 -0.29 9.86 -10.89
CA VAL A 171 0.46 9.23 -11.99
C VAL A 171 -0.47 8.87 -13.13
N LYS A 172 0.03 8.99 -14.36
CA LYS A 172 -0.76 8.70 -15.58
C LYS A 172 -1.10 7.22 -15.71
N ASP A 173 -0.12 6.37 -15.43
CA ASP A 173 -0.24 4.91 -15.53
C ASP A 173 0.04 4.29 -14.16
N MET A 174 -1.04 4.02 -13.43
CA MET A 174 -0.96 3.40 -12.10
C MET A 174 -0.61 1.91 -12.18
N HIS A 175 -1.00 1.23 -13.27
CA HIS A 175 -0.74 -0.18 -13.44
C HIS A 175 0.76 -0.42 -13.63
N ALA A 176 1.40 0.31 -14.54
CA ALA A 176 2.85 0.27 -14.71
C ALA A 176 3.58 0.68 -13.42
N TRP A 177 3.05 1.66 -12.68
CA TRP A 177 3.61 2.07 -11.39
C TRP A 177 3.58 0.94 -10.35
N GLN A 178 2.46 0.22 -10.23
CA GLN A 178 2.31 -0.90 -9.28
C GLN A 178 3.21 -2.07 -9.65
N ILE A 179 3.30 -2.43 -10.93
CA ILE A 179 4.19 -3.48 -11.41
C ILE A 179 5.66 -3.13 -11.15
N CYS A 180 6.08 -1.90 -11.45
CA CYS A 180 7.43 -1.44 -11.16
C CYS A 180 7.71 -1.40 -9.66
N HIS A 181 6.70 -1.09 -8.83
CA HIS A 181 6.84 -1.16 -7.39
C HIS A 181 7.06 -2.60 -6.92
N LEU A 182 6.29 -3.57 -7.44
CA LEU A 182 6.45 -5.00 -7.14
C LEU A 182 7.85 -5.51 -7.50
N ALA A 183 8.39 -5.11 -8.67
CA ALA A 183 9.75 -5.46 -9.09
C ALA A 183 10.84 -5.11 -8.06
N MET A 184 10.57 -4.11 -7.23
CA MET A 184 11.48 -3.68 -6.16
C MET A 184 11.11 -4.29 -4.79
N VAL A 185 9.84 -4.28 -4.40
CA VAL A 185 9.45 -4.67 -3.03
C VAL A 185 9.42 -6.19 -2.82
N VAL A 186 9.17 -6.97 -3.87
CA VAL A 186 9.18 -8.45 -3.78
C VAL A 186 10.58 -8.95 -3.40
N PRO A 187 11.67 -8.62 -4.13
CA PRO A 187 13.01 -9.05 -3.72
C PRO A 187 13.45 -8.52 -2.34
N ILE A 188 12.97 -7.34 -1.94
CA ILE A 188 13.25 -6.79 -0.61
C ILE A 188 12.62 -7.65 0.48
N ALA A 189 11.37 -8.09 0.29
CA ALA A 189 10.71 -8.97 1.23
C ALA A 189 11.34 -10.37 1.23
N ASP A 190 11.64 -10.91 0.04
CA ASP A 190 12.30 -12.21 -0.12
C ASP A 190 13.62 -12.26 0.63
N ALA A 191 14.42 -11.17 0.58
CA ALA A 191 15.66 -11.06 1.33
C ALA A 191 15.49 -11.25 2.86
N TYR A 192 14.36 -10.81 3.42
CA TYR A 192 14.08 -11.08 4.83
C TYR A 192 13.76 -12.55 5.09
N TYR A 193 13.09 -13.24 4.15
CA TYR A 193 12.71 -14.65 4.31
C TYR A 193 13.87 -15.61 4.03
N GLU A 194 14.79 -15.22 3.14
CA GLU A 194 16.00 -15.97 2.82
C GLU A 194 17.08 -15.87 3.92
N SER A 195 16.99 -14.88 4.80
CA SER A 195 17.96 -14.67 5.87
C SER A 195 17.66 -15.52 7.10
N ASP A 196 18.68 -16.22 7.63
CA ASP A 196 18.61 -16.92 8.92
C ASP A 196 18.21 -15.99 10.08
N ASN A 197 18.58 -14.72 9.98
CA ASN A 197 18.21 -13.68 10.94
C ASN A 197 17.63 -12.47 10.20
N PRO A 198 16.32 -12.44 9.95
CA PRO A 198 15.67 -11.39 9.16
C PRO A 198 15.96 -9.97 9.68
N LYS A 199 16.02 -9.77 11.01
CA LYS A 199 16.37 -8.47 11.63
C LYS A 199 17.78 -7.98 11.27
N ARG A 200 18.67 -8.89 10.87
CA ARG A 200 20.06 -8.61 10.51
C ARG A 200 20.34 -8.83 9.03
N ALA A 201 19.33 -9.06 8.18
CA ALA A 201 19.49 -9.30 6.74
C ALA A 201 20.37 -8.22 6.05
N GLY A 202 20.24 -6.94 6.45
CA GLY A 202 21.04 -5.85 5.90
C GLY A 202 22.55 -5.89 6.17
N TYR A 203 23.03 -6.76 7.06
CA TYR A 203 24.46 -6.98 7.31
C TYR A 203 25.09 -8.02 6.39
N ASP A 204 24.29 -8.87 5.74
CA ASP A 204 24.77 -9.84 4.78
C ASP A 204 25.00 -9.17 3.41
N ARG A 205 26.27 -8.95 3.09
CA ARG A 205 26.67 -8.29 1.83
C ARG A 205 26.32 -9.11 0.59
N ASN A 206 26.36 -10.44 0.68
CA ASN A 206 26.05 -11.31 -0.45
C ASN A 206 24.54 -11.30 -0.71
N LEU A 207 23.74 -11.41 0.34
CA LEU A 207 22.29 -11.27 0.27
C LEU A 207 21.90 -9.93 -0.36
N MET A 208 22.41 -8.80 0.15
CA MET A 208 22.07 -7.47 -0.39
C MET A 208 22.50 -7.29 -1.86
N LYS A 209 23.64 -7.88 -2.26
CA LYS A 209 24.08 -7.89 -3.66
C LYS A 209 23.16 -8.73 -4.54
N ASN A 210 22.70 -9.89 -4.05
CA ASN A 210 21.75 -10.75 -4.74
C ASN A 210 20.39 -10.08 -4.89
N THR A 211 19.86 -9.47 -3.82
CA THR A 211 18.64 -8.66 -3.85
C THR A 211 18.74 -7.53 -4.86
N ALA A 212 19.86 -6.78 -4.87
CA ALA A 212 20.10 -5.72 -5.86
C ALA A 212 20.11 -6.24 -7.30
N ASN A 213 20.75 -7.40 -7.54
CA ASN A 213 20.72 -8.05 -8.84
C ASN A 213 19.31 -8.44 -9.26
N GLN A 214 18.52 -9.01 -8.35
CA GLN A 214 17.15 -9.45 -8.64
C GLN A 214 16.25 -8.26 -8.98
N ILE A 215 16.31 -7.16 -8.21
CA ILE A 215 15.56 -5.92 -8.52
C ILE A 215 15.91 -5.42 -9.94
N LYS A 216 17.21 -5.39 -10.30
CA LYS A 216 17.65 -4.91 -11.62
C LYS A 216 17.24 -5.83 -12.75
N ARG A 217 17.25 -7.15 -12.54
CA ARG A 217 16.73 -8.15 -13.49
C ARG A 217 15.24 -7.93 -13.70
N ASN A 218 14.47 -7.89 -12.62
CA ASN A 218 13.02 -7.64 -12.66
C ASN A 218 12.69 -6.37 -13.46
N LEU A 219 13.36 -5.24 -13.16
CA LEU A 219 13.15 -3.99 -13.90
C LEU A 219 13.60 -4.06 -15.38
N SER A 220 14.56 -4.92 -15.72
CA SER A 220 14.97 -5.12 -17.12
C SER A 220 13.95 -5.98 -17.88
N GLU A 221 13.38 -7.00 -17.23
CA GLU A 221 12.31 -7.81 -17.81
C GLU A 221 11.02 -7.03 -18.02
N LEU A 222 10.67 -6.15 -17.08
CA LEU A 222 9.54 -5.24 -17.31
C LEU A 222 9.75 -4.37 -18.54
N ARG A 223 10.97 -3.88 -18.76
CA ARG A 223 11.31 -3.08 -19.94
C ARG A 223 11.29 -3.90 -21.23
N SER A 224 11.78 -5.14 -21.23
CA SER A 224 11.73 -6.02 -22.41
C SER A 224 10.28 -6.29 -22.84
N LYS A 225 9.36 -6.33 -21.86
CA LYS A 225 7.90 -6.45 -22.05
C LYS A 225 7.17 -5.13 -22.27
N GLN A 226 7.90 -4.06 -22.62
CA GLN A 226 7.34 -2.74 -22.94
C GLN A 226 6.56 -2.08 -21.79
N VAL A 227 6.73 -2.51 -20.55
CA VAL A 227 6.22 -1.79 -19.38
C VAL A 227 7.09 -0.56 -19.15
N GLU A 228 6.46 0.63 -19.15
CA GLU A 228 7.17 1.88 -18.89
C GLU A 228 7.64 1.93 -17.43
N LEU A 229 8.95 2.08 -17.24
CA LEU A 229 9.54 2.10 -15.90
C LEU A 229 9.21 3.41 -15.18
N THR A 230 8.23 3.35 -14.29
CA THR A 230 7.72 4.50 -13.54
C THR A 230 7.65 4.21 -12.04
N PRO A 231 7.97 5.18 -11.17
CA PRO A 231 8.46 6.52 -11.47
C PRO A 231 9.93 6.51 -11.92
N THR A 232 10.47 7.65 -12.38
CA THR A 232 11.83 7.77 -12.97
C THR A 232 12.95 7.13 -12.13
N LYS A 233 12.81 7.09 -10.79
CA LYS A 233 13.76 6.40 -9.90
C LYS A 233 13.94 4.91 -10.26
N MET A 234 12.93 4.25 -10.82
CA MET A 234 13.01 2.85 -11.25
C MET A 234 13.99 2.69 -12.41
N LYS A 235 14.02 3.64 -13.35
CA LYS A 235 15.03 3.69 -14.43
C LYS A 235 16.44 3.84 -13.86
N VAL A 236 16.59 4.69 -12.84
CA VAL A 236 17.88 4.92 -12.17
C VAL A 236 18.34 3.66 -11.43
N ILE A 237 17.48 3.03 -10.62
CA ILE A 237 17.79 1.78 -9.89
C ILE A 237 18.26 0.69 -10.87
N ARG A 238 17.60 0.55 -12.01
CA ARG A 238 17.99 -0.43 -13.05
C ARG A 238 19.42 -0.21 -13.59
N LEU A 239 19.88 1.04 -13.65
CA LEU A 239 21.17 1.40 -14.26
C LEU A 239 22.33 1.47 -13.25
N ILE A 240 22.06 1.75 -11.97
CA ILE A 240 23.09 1.84 -10.92
C ILE A 240 23.89 0.52 -10.83
N PRO A 241 25.23 0.55 -10.69
CA PRO A 241 26.04 -0.66 -10.47
C PRO A 241 25.53 -1.50 -9.30
N THR A 242 25.46 -2.82 -9.47
CA THR A 242 24.87 -3.73 -8.46
C THR A 242 25.54 -3.59 -7.10
N SER A 243 26.87 -3.45 -7.05
CA SER A 243 27.61 -3.27 -5.80
C SER A 243 27.16 -2.03 -5.02
N ILE A 244 26.93 -0.92 -5.72
CA ILE A 244 26.45 0.33 -5.13
C ILE A 244 25.02 0.15 -4.63
N LEU A 245 24.13 -0.42 -5.45
CA LEU A 245 22.75 -0.67 -5.05
C LEU A 245 22.67 -1.62 -3.84
N GLY A 246 23.47 -2.68 -3.80
CA GLY A 246 23.56 -3.59 -2.66
C GLY A 246 24.05 -2.90 -1.39
N ALA A 247 25.05 -2.02 -1.47
CA ALA A 247 25.49 -1.23 -0.32
C ALA A 247 24.40 -0.28 0.19
N VAL A 248 23.67 0.39 -0.71
CA VAL A 248 22.51 1.24 -0.37
C VAL A 248 21.42 0.43 0.30
N LEU A 249 21.06 -0.74 -0.23
CA LEU A 249 20.09 -1.65 0.39
C LEU A 249 20.52 -2.05 1.81
N GLY A 250 21.78 -2.46 2.00
CA GLY A 250 22.30 -2.80 3.32
C GLY A 250 22.23 -1.63 4.32
N PHE A 251 22.40 -0.38 3.88
CA PHE A 251 22.16 0.79 4.73
C PHE A 251 20.66 0.97 5.06
N VAL A 252 19.79 0.86 4.05
CA VAL A 252 18.33 1.02 4.23
C VAL A 252 17.77 -0.04 5.17
N PHE A 253 18.13 -1.32 5.00
CA PHE A 253 17.68 -2.42 5.86
C PHE A 253 18.05 -2.20 7.34
N ARG A 254 19.21 -1.58 7.61
CA ARG A 254 19.68 -1.31 8.98
C ARG A 254 19.12 -0.02 9.59
N SER A 255 18.40 0.77 8.80
CA SER A 255 17.85 2.05 9.26
C SER A 255 16.51 1.86 10.01
N SER A 256 16.12 2.87 10.79
CA SER A 256 14.78 2.91 11.41
C SER A 256 13.65 2.89 10.38
N PHE A 257 13.90 3.45 9.18
CA PHE A 257 12.99 3.35 8.05
C PHE A 257 12.82 1.88 7.60
N GLY A 258 13.93 1.15 7.44
CA GLY A 258 13.92 -0.26 7.08
C GLY A 258 13.17 -1.12 8.11
N ASP A 259 13.42 -0.91 9.40
CA ASP A 259 12.69 -1.59 10.47
C ASP A 259 11.17 -1.33 10.36
N LYS A 260 10.77 -0.05 10.34
CA LYS A 260 9.35 0.33 10.45
C LYS A 260 8.54 -0.02 9.20
N PHE A 261 9.07 0.24 8.00
CA PHE A 261 8.31 0.16 6.75
C PHE A 261 8.54 -1.11 5.95
N MET A 262 9.68 -1.79 6.12
CA MET A 262 10.01 -3.00 5.36
C MET A 262 9.93 -4.23 6.26
N TYR A 263 10.81 -4.34 7.27
CA TYR A 263 10.92 -5.52 8.13
C TYR A 263 9.59 -5.85 8.84
N ARG A 264 9.01 -4.89 9.56
CA ARG A 264 7.75 -5.12 10.29
C ARG A 264 6.59 -5.52 9.36
N HIS A 265 6.56 -5.00 8.13
CA HIS A 265 5.54 -5.36 7.16
C HIS A 265 5.73 -6.81 6.68
N SER A 266 6.93 -7.14 6.19
CA SER A 266 7.26 -8.50 5.73
C SER A 266 6.99 -9.55 6.81
N MET A 267 7.40 -9.31 8.05
CA MET A 267 7.20 -10.28 9.13
C MET A 267 5.74 -10.42 9.61
N LYS A 268 4.89 -9.40 9.40
CA LYS A 268 3.46 -9.43 9.80
C LYS A 268 2.53 -9.88 8.68
N ALA A 269 2.98 -9.91 7.44
CA ALA A 269 2.17 -10.30 6.28
C ALA A 269 2.92 -11.25 5.32
N PRO A 270 3.50 -12.37 5.80
CA PRO A 270 4.25 -13.28 4.94
C PRO A 270 3.38 -13.89 3.84
N ASP A 271 2.13 -14.25 4.13
CA ASP A 271 1.20 -14.82 3.13
C ASP A 271 0.89 -13.85 2.01
N GLU A 272 0.76 -12.56 2.32
CA GLU A 272 0.53 -11.51 1.31
C GLU A 272 1.75 -11.36 0.42
N MET A 273 2.96 -11.30 1.01
CA MET A 273 4.19 -11.18 0.24
C MET A 273 4.45 -12.41 -0.63
N ARG A 274 4.12 -13.62 -0.18
CA ARG A 274 4.20 -14.84 -1.00
C ARG A 274 3.26 -14.76 -2.20
N ILE A 275 2.00 -14.37 -1.99
CA ILE A 275 1.04 -14.20 -3.10
C ILE A 275 1.51 -13.12 -4.08
N LEU A 276 2.07 -12.02 -3.59
CA LEU A 276 2.61 -10.96 -4.46
C LEU A 276 3.85 -11.42 -5.22
N HIS A 277 4.73 -12.21 -4.58
CA HIS A 277 5.87 -12.86 -5.22
C HIS A 277 5.39 -13.76 -6.37
N ASP A 278 4.52 -14.73 -6.08
CA ASP A 278 4.02 -15.71 -7.06
C ASP A 278 3.34 -15.00 -8.25
N LYS A 279 2.48 -14.03 -7.96
CA LYS A 279 1.80 -13.22 -8.98
C LYS A 279 2.79 -12.43 -9.85
N PHE A 280 3.78 -11.80 -9.23
CA PHE A 280 4.75 -10.96 -9.94
C PHE A 280 5.65 -11.79 -10.86
N TYR A 281 6.20 -12.91 -10.37
CA TYR A 281 7.03 -13.77 -11.21
C TYR A 281 6.20 -14.50 -12.27
N SER A 282 4.96 -14.91 -11.98
CA SER A 282 4.04 -15.40 -13.02
C SER A 282 3.80 -14.35 -14.11
N TYR A 283 3.66 -13.07 -13.77
CA TYR A 283 3.51 -11.99 -14.75
C TYR A 283 4.75 -11.79 -15.63
N ILE A 284 5.95 -11.95 -15.05
CA ILE A 284 7.20 -11.91 -15.80
C ILE A 284 7.35 -13.16 -16.70
N GLU A 285 7.01 -14.34 -16.23
CA GLU A 285 7.20 -15.59 -16.98
C GLU A 285 6.14 -15.79 -18.08
N CYS A 286 4.88 -15.45 -17.82
CA CYS A 286 3.75 -15.80 -18.71
C CYS A 286 3.72 -15.04 -20.04
N ASN A 287 4.61 -14.06 -20.23
CA ASN A 287 4.73 -13.28 -21.47
C ASN A 287 6.01 -13.59 -22.26
N GLU A 288 6.51 -14.84 -22.25
CA GLU A 288 7.60 -15.35 -23.12
C GLU A 288 7.12 -15.87 -24.49
N LYS A 289 5.97 -15.41 -25.01
CA LYS A 289 5.51 -15.77 -26.36
C LYS A 289 5.82 -14.70 -27.40
#